data_AF-A0A2W7NPF0-F1
#
_entry.id   AF-A0A2W7NPF0-F1
#
_cell.length_a   1.000
_cell.length_b   1.000
_cell.length_c   1.000
_cell.angle_alpha   90.00
_cell.angle_beta   90.00
_cell.angle_gamma   90.00
#
_symmetry.space_group_name_H-M   'P 1'
#
loop_
_entity.id
_entity.type
_entity.pdbx_description
1 polymer ?
#
loop_
_entity_poly.entity_id
_entity_poly.type
_entity_poly.pdbx_seq_one_letter_code
_entity_poly.pdbx_strand_id
1 'polypeptide(L)'
;MLPWVTERLDRLDAEPPMLFDEDDGIDFEAVAATDPDVILAAYSGITRSDYETLSRIASVIAHPEAPWTATWRKMIRQNAAGIGTAKAGEELVRRLEKRIEEAVAKHPDLASKTGMFVTHLDPCDLSTIHFYAEADQRVQFLRDLGMEIPQAVRTASEADQYA
;
A
#
# COMPACT_ATOMS: atom_id res chain seq x y z
N MET A 1 8.26 -13.04 7.40
CA MET A 1 6.89 -12.75 7.90
C MET A 1 6.97 -11.74 9.04
N LEU A 2 6.00 -10.83 9.15
CA LEU A 2 6.02 -9.76 10.16
C LEU A 2 5.58 -10.29 11.55
N PRO A 3 6.09 -9.73 12.67
CA PRO A 3 5.80 -10.24 14.02
C PRO A 3 4.30 -10.29 14.34
N TRP A 4 3.54 -9.25 13.98
CA TRP A 4 2.11 -9.16 14.25
C TRP A 4 1.26 -10.11 13.39
N VAL A 5 1.78 -10.57 12.24
CA VAL A 5 1.12 -11.60 11.42
C VAL A 5 1.31 -12.96 12.08
N THR A 6 2.53 -13.25 12.51
CA THR A 6 2.88 -14.49 13.23
C THR A 6 2.04 -14.63 14.50
N GLU A 7 2.00 -13.58 15.34
CA GLU A 7 1.18 -13.57 16.56
C GLU A 7 -0.31 -13.80 16.28
N ARG A 8 -0.82 -13.32 15.14
CA ARG A 8 -2.22 -13.52 14.77
C ARG A 8 -2.49 -14.95 14.32
N LEU A 9 -1.58 -15.57 13.57
CA LEU A 9 -1.69 -16.96 13.14
C LEU A 9 -1.66 -17.92 14.32
N ASP A 10 -0.74 -17.71 15.28
CA ASP A 10 -0.66 -18.52 16.51
C ASP A 10 -1.98 -18.49 17.29
N ARG A 11 -2.61 -17.30 17.40
CA ARG A 11 -3.93 -17.15 18.04
C ARG A 11 -5.07 -17.81 17.29
N LEU A 12 -4.92 -18.03 15.99
CA LEU A 12 -5.90 -18.67 15.13
C LEU A 12 -5.65 -20.18 15.00
N ASP A 13 -4.58 -20.71 15.59
CA ASP A 13 -4.11 -22.08 15.36
C ASP A 13 -3.95 -22.38 13.85
N ALA A 14 -3.42 -21.40 13.12
CA ALA A 14 -3.27 -21.44 11.67
C ALA A 14 -1.80 -21.57 11.28
N GLU A 15 -1.53 -22.38 10.25
CA GLU A 15 -0.18 -22.50 9.70
C GLU A 15 0.22 -21.24 8.90
N PRO A 16 1.51 -20.90 8.85
CA PRO A 16 2.03 -19.89 7.94
C PRO A 16 1.62 -20.18 6.48
N PRO A 17 1.05 -19.21 5.75
CA PRO A 17 0.82 -19.39 4.32
C PRO A 17 2.15 -19.56 3.59
N MET A 18 2.10 -20.16 2.40
CA MET A 18 3.20 -20.13 1.45
C MET A 18 3.60 -18.67 1.19
N LEU A 19 4.89 -18.39 1.23
CA LEU A 19 5.47 -17.09 0.89
C LEU A 19 6.21 -17.22 -0.44
N PHE A 20 6.14 -16.18 -1.24
CA PHE A 20 6.80 -16.10 -2.53
C PHE A 20 8.02 -15.19 -2.42
N ASP A 21 9.05 -15.52 -3.18
CA ASP A 21 10.13 -14.60 -3.48
C ASP A 21 9.65 -13.62 -4.57
N GLU A 22 9.92 -12.34 -4.40
CA GLU A 22 9.50 -11.28 -5.32
C GLU A 22 10.70 -10.66 -6.06
N ASP A 23 11.94 -11.10 -5.79
CA ASP A 23 13.17 -10.50 -6.31
C ASP A 23 13.24 -10.56 -7.86
N ASP A 24 12.74 -11.64 -8.46
CA ASP A 24 12.72 -11.85 -9.93
C ASP A 24 11.33 -11.61 -10.56
N GLY A 25 10.37 -11.08 -9.78
CA GLY A 25 8.99 -10.86 -10.21
C GLY A 25 8.02 -11.95 -9.72
N ILE A 26 6.86 -12.07 -10.39
CA ILE A 26 5.77 -12.95 -9.94
C ILE A 26 5.97 -14.37 -10.47
N ASP A 27 6.11 -15.35 -9.58
CA ASP A 27 6.04 -16.77 -9.92
C ASP A 27 4.59 -17.23 -10.13
N PHE A 28 4.11 -17.14 -11.38
CA PHE A 28 2.73 -17.50 -11.72
C PHE A 28 2.42 -18.98 -11.50
N GLU A 29 3.41 -19.88 -11.64
CA GLU A 29 3.21 -21.31 -11.42
C GLU A 29 3.02 -21.59 -9.93
N ALA A 30 3.84 -20.96 -9.08
CA ALA A 30 3.70 -21.08 -7.65
C ALA A 30 2.37 -20.46 -7.16
N VAL A 31 1.94 -19.33 -7.70
CA VAL A 31 0.62 -18.75 -7.41
C VAL A 31 -0.50 -19.72 -7.82
N ALA A 32 -0.44 -20.29 -9.03
CA ALA A 32 -1.43 -21.26 -9.48
C ALA A 32 -1.47 -22.54 -8.62
N ALA A 33 -0.31 -22.99 -8.13
CA ALA A 33 -0.22 -24.16 -7.25
C ALA A 33 -0.89 -23.96 -5.88
N THR A 34 -1.17 -22.72 -5.47
CA THR A 34 -1.95 -22.42 -4.26
C THR A 34 -3.46 -22.55 -4.44
N ASP A 35 -3.94 -22.81 -5.66
CA ASP A 35 -5.36 -22.95 -6.02
C ASP A 35 -6.23 -21.78 -5.48
N PRO A 36 -5.89 -20.51 -5.79
CA PRO A 36 -6.56 -19.37 -5.17
C PRO A 36 -7.95 -19.13 -5.77
N ASP A 37 -8.93 -18.78 -4.93
CA ASP A 37 -10.23 -18.28 -5.41
C ASP A 37 -10.16 -16.82 -5.90
N VAL A 38 -9.27 -16.03 -5.31
CA VAL A 38 -9.10 -14.60 -5.56
C VAL A 38 -7.66 -14.17 -5.30
N ILE A 39 -7.15 -13.27 -6.14
CA ILE A 39 -5.81 -12.69 -6.04
C ILE A 39 -5.96 -11.20 -5.72
N LEU A 40 -5.45 -10.78 -4.55
CA LEU A 40 -5.57 -9.40 -4.07
C LEU A 40 -4.32 -8.60 -4.44
N ALA A 41 -4.47 -7.65 -5.36
CA ALA A 41 -3.38 -6.83 -5.90
C ALA A 41 -3.76 -5.33 -5.96
N ALA A 42 -4.66 -4.86 -5.08
CA ALA A 42 -5.17 -3.49 -5.11
C ALA A 42 -4.09 -2.43 -4.86
N TYR A 43 -3.06 -2.76 -4.07
CA TYR A 43 -1.83 -1.98 -3.94
C TYR A 43 -0.67 -2.81 -4.48
N SER A 44 -0.38 -2.66 -5.76
CA SER A 44 0.64 -3.44 -6.46
C SER A 44 1.19 -2.67 -7.65
N GLY A 45 2.27 -3.20 -8.22
CA GLY A 45 2.88 -2.74 -9.47
C GLY A 45 2.59 -3.61 -10.69
N ILE A 46 1.59 -4.50 -10.62
CA ILE A 46 1.35 -5.49 -11.69
C ILE A 46 1.14 -4.81 -13.04
N THR A 47 1.79 -5.31 -14.08
CA THR A 47 1.57 -4.84 -15.44
C THR A 47 0.26 -5.41 -16.00
N ARG A 48 -0.15 -4.93 -17.18
CA ARG A 48 -1.27 -5.52 -17.91
C ARG A 48 -1.03 -7.00 -18.24
N SER A 49 0.20 -7.36 -18.61
CA SER A 49 0.56 -8.75 -18.92
C SER A 49 0.44 -9.65 -17.68
N ASP A 50 0.87 -9.14 -16.52
CA ASP A 50 0.75 -9.87 -15.25
C ASP A 50 -0.72 -10.05 -14.89
N TYR A 51 -1.53 -8.99 -15.01
CA TYR A 51 -2.98 -9.07 -14.77
C TYR A 51 -3.64 -10.11 -15.66
N GLU A 52 -3.35 -10.11 -16.96
CA GLU A 52 -3.93 -11.07 -17.91
C GLU A 52 -3.52 -12.51 -17.60
N THR A 53 -2.29 -12.71 -17.10
CA THR A 53 -1.78 -14.04 -16.70
C THR A 53 -2.42 -14.50 -15.39
N LEU A 54 -2.44 -13.65 -14.37
CA LEU A 54 -3.08 -13.94 -13.07
C LEU A 54 -4.59 -14.16 -13.22
N SER A 55 -5.25 -13.46 -14.14
CA SER A 55 -6.69 -13.61 -14.40
C SER A 55 -7.06 -14.97 -15.00
N ARG A 56 -6.07 -15.73 -15.51
CA ARG A 56 -6.28 -17.14 -15.92
C ARG A 56 -6.23 -18.11 -14.75
N ILE A 57 -5.65 -17.69 -13.62
CA ILE A 57 -5.54 -18.46 -12.39
C ILE A 57 -6.80 -18.23 -11.55
N ALA A 58 -7.12 -16.97 -11.25
CA ALA A 58 -8.27 -16.60 -10.42
C ALA A 58 -8.74 -15.17 -10.68
N SER A 59 -9.81 -14.74 -10.00
CA SER A 59 -10.26 -13.34 -10.07
C SER A 59 -9.23 -12.40 -9.43
N VAL A 60 -8.79 -11.37 -10.15
CA VAL A 60 -7.75 -10.43 -9.68
C VAL A 60 -8.36 -9.09 -9.29
N ILE A 61 -8.10 -8.64 -8.06
CA ILE A 61 -8.44 -7.30 -7.58
C ILE A 61 -7.22 -6.41 -7.80
N ALA A 62 -7.11 -5.77 -8.98
CA ALA A 62 -5.99 -4.92 -9.34
C ALA A 62 -6.09 -3.49 -8.77
N HIS A 63 -5.01 -2.72 -8.89
CA HIS A 63 -5.00 -1.29 -8.56
C HIS A 63 -5.96 -0.50 -9.50
N PRO A 64 -6.63 0.56 -9.00
CA PRO A 64 -7.71 1.22 -9.73
C PRO A 64 -7.27 2.17 -10.85
N GLU A 65 -6.15 2.88 -10.65
CA GLU A 65 -5.74 4.00 -11.50
C GLU A 65 -4.36 3.74 -12.09
N ALA A 66 -3.34 3.66 -11.24
CA ALA A 66 -1.96 3.42 -11.64
C ALA A 66 -1.21 2.55 -10.61
N PRO A 67 -0.09 1.92 -11.01
CA PRO A 67 0.79 1.19 -10.11
C PRO A 67 1.10 1.95 -8.83
N TRP A 68 1.01 1.29 -7.67
CA TRP A 68 1.40 1.84 -6.36
C TRP A 68 0.66 3.12 -5.89
N THR A 69 -0.44 3.50 -6.53
CA THR A 69 -1.19 4.73 -6.18
C THR A 69 -2.39 4.51 -5.25
N ALA A 70 -2.75 3.26 -4.94
CA ALA A 70 -3.91 3.00 -4.10
C ALA A 70 -3.66 3.44 -2.65
N THR A 71 -4.53 4.32 -2.13
CA THR A 71 -4.45 4.68 -0.72
C THR A 71 -4.80 3.51 0.19
N TRP A 72 -4.40 3.53 1.46
CA TRP A 72 -4.73 2.47 2.41
C TRP A 72 -6.25 2.25 2.51
N ARG A 73 -7.04 3.33 2.42
CA ARG A 73 -8.50 3.27 2.41
C ARG A 73 -9.03 2.58 1.15
N LYS A 74 -8.53 2.98 -0.04
CA LYS A 74 -8.92 2.35 -1.32
C LYS A 74 -8.54 0.88 -1.33
N MET A 75 -7.30 0.55 -0.95
CA MET A 75 -6.80 -0.82 -0.84
C MET A 75 -7.70 -1.69 0.04
N ILE A 76 -8.04 -1.25 1.26
CA ILE A 76 -8.92 -2.01 2.16
C ILE A 76 -10.30 -2.21 1.52
N ARG A 77 -10.91 -1.15 0.98
CA ARG A 77 -12.25 -1.22 0.38
C ARG A 77 -12.30 -2.17 -0.81
N GLN A 78 -11.33 -2.08 -1.71
CA GLN A 78 -11.27 -2.92 -2.91
C GLN A 78 -11.03 -4.38 -2.55
N ASN A 79 -10.04 -4.67 -1.72
CA ASN A 79 -9.75 -6.04 -1.29
C ASN A 79 -10.93 -6.63 -0.50
N ALA A 80 -11.54 -5.86 0.41
CA ALA A 80 -12.71 -6.30 1.17
C ALA A 80 -13.92 -6.57 0.26
N ALA A 81 -14.12 -5.77 -0.79
CA ALA A 81 -15.16 -6.04 -1.78
C ALA A 81 -14.86 -7.33 -2.57
N GLY A 82 -13.61 -7.53 -2.97
CA GLY A 82 -13.17 -8.73 -3.70
C GLY A 82 -13.34 -10.03 -2.94
N ILE A 83 -13.20 -10.02 -1.61
CA ILE A 83 -13.43 -11.19 -0.75
C ILE A 83 -14.86 -11.25 -0.17
N GLY A 84 -15.79 -10.40 -0.64
CA GLY A 84 -17.19 -10.43 -0.20
C GLY A 84 -17.47 -9.84 1.18
N THR A 85 -16.53 -9.10 1.78
CA THR A 85 -16.63 -8.50 3.11
C THR A 85 -16.67 -6.97 3.10
N ALA A 86 -17.27 -6.36 2.07
CA ALA A 86 -17.26 -4.90 1.87
C ALA A 86 -17.70 -4.09 3.10
N LYS A 87 -18.75 -4.53 3.80
CA LYS A 87 -19.23 -3.87 5.03
C LYS A 87 -18.16 -3.87 6.15
N ALA A 88 -17.50 -5.00 6.36
CA ALA A 88 -16.42 -5.10 7.34
C ALA A 88 -15.20 -4.25 6.94
N GLY A 89 -14.94 -4.11 5.64
CA GLY A 89 -13.93 -3.20 5.09
C GLY A 89 -14.22 -1.73 5.43
N GLU A 90 -15.45 -1.25 5.22
CA GLU A 90 -15.84 0.12 5.59
C GLU A 90 -15.76 0.36 7.10
N GLU A 91 -16.20 -0.61 7.90
CA GLU A 91 -16.07 -0.53 9.36
C GLU A 91 -14.59 -0.47 9.79
N LEU A 92 -13.71 -1.24 9.15
CA LEU A 92 -12.28 -1.20 9.41
C LEU A 92 -11.69 0.17 9.05
N VAL A 93 -12.04 0.73 7.90
CA VAL A 93 -11.59 2.07 7.50
C VAL A 93 -12.00 3.12 8.54
N ARG A 94 -13.29 3.16 8.92
CA ARG A 94 -13.76 4.11 9.94
C ARG A 94 -13.06 3.96 11.28
N ARG A 95 -12.81 2.72 11.73
CA ARG A 95 -12.08 2.48 12.98
C ARG A 95 -10.64 2.99 12.91
N LEU A 96 -9.97 2.79 11.77
CA LEU A 96 -8.59 3.25 11.58
C LEU A 96 -8.51 4.78 11.47
N GLU A 97 -9.43 5.42 10.74
CA GLU A 97 -9.56 6.88 10.70
C GLU A 97 -9.72 7.46 12.10
N LYS A 98 -10.68 6.95 12.87
CA LYS A 98 -10.88 7.37 14.26
C LYS A 98 -9.62 7.18 15.12
N ARG A 99 -8.91 6.06 14.96
CA ARG A 99 -7.67 5.79 15.70
C ARG A 99 -6.56 6.79 15.32
N ILE A 100 -6.48 7.18 14.05
CA ILE A 100 -5.54 8.20 13.58
C ILE A 100 -5.92 9.56 14.18
N GLU A 101 -7.19 9.96 14.10
CA GLU A 101 -7.69 11.21 14.68
C GLU A 101 -7.40 11.30 16.19
N GLU A 102 -7.67 10.23 16.94
CA GLU A 102 -7.38 10.14 18.38
C GLU A 102 -5.88 10.23 18.70
N ALA A 103 -5.02 9.72 17.80
CA ALA A 103 -3.57 9.83 17.94
C ALA A 103 -3.09 11.25 17.62
N VAL A 104 -3.54 11.83 16.50
CA VAL A 104 -3.20 13.19 16.06
C VAL A 104 -3.65 14.23 17.09
N ALA A 105 -4.81 14.05 17.71
CA ALA A 105 -5.30 14.95 18.77
C ALA A 105 -4.35 15.05 19.99
N LYS A 106 -3.48 14.04 20.20
CA LYS A 106 -2.45 14.07 21.26
C LYS A 106 -1.18 14.79 20.84
N HIS A 107 -1.05 15.15 19.56
CA HIS A 107 0.12 15.76 18.94
C HIS A 107 -0.28 16.97 18.07
N PRO A 108 -0.89 18.02 18.65
CA PRO A 108 -1.36 19.18 17.88
C PRO A 108 -0.23 19.94 17.18
N ASP A 109 1.02 19.74 17.61
CA ASP A 109 2.22 20.31 17.01
C ASP A 109 2.48 19.82 15.57
N LEU A 110 2.00 18.61 15.22
CA LEU A 110 2.12 18.02 13.87
C LEU A 110 1.46 18.88 12.78
N ALA A 111 0.39 19.59 13.10
CA ALA A 111 -0.38 20.39 12.13
C ALA A 111 0.45 21.51 11.47
N SER A 112 1.54 21.94 12.13
CA SER A 112 2.45 22.97 11.63
C SER A 112 3.71 22.39 10.98
N LYS A 113 3.83 21.06 10.91
CA LYS A 113 5.01 20.38 10.40
C LYS A 113 4.81 20.01 8.95
N THR A 114 5.92 20.04 8.22
CA THR A 114 6.01 19.49 6.88
C THR A 114 6.70 18.13 6.94
N GLY A 115 6.28 17.20 6.08
CA GLY A 115 6.84 15.85 6.02
C GLY A 115 7.14 15.40 4.61
N MET A 116 8.26 14.69 4.44
CA MET A 116 8.69 14.08 3.18
C MET A 116 9.26 12.70 3.48
N PHE A 117 8.94 11.72 2.63
CA PHE A 117 9.59 10.41 2.66
C PHE A 117 10.75 10.40 1.66
N VAL A 118 11.97 10.39 2.18
CA VAL A 118 13.20 10.19 1.42
C VAL A 118 13.42 8.69 1.20
N THR A 119 13.84 8.30 0.01
CA THR A 119 14.20 6.92 -0.35
C THR A 119 15.57 6.90 -1.01
N HIS A 120 16.22 5.73 -1.05
CA HIS A 120 17.49 5.53 -1.76
C HIS A 120 18.55 6.62 -1.48
N LEU A 121 18.63 7.07 -0.22
CA LEU A 121 19.61 8.09 0.18
C LEU A 121 20.99 7.44 0.28
N ASP A 122 21.94 7.90 -0.54
CA ASP A 122 23.34 7.57 -0.37
C ASP A 122 23.99 8.58 0.60
N PRO A 123 24.39 8.18 1.82
CA PRO A 123 25.03 9.10 2.75
C PRO A 123 26.40 9.60 2.26
N CYS A 124 27.01 8.92 1.27
CA CYS A 124 28.27 9.30 0.65
C CYS A 124 28.09 10.18 -0.59
N ASP A 125 26.89 10.21 -1.19
CA ASP A 125 26.55 11.06 -2.33
C ASP A 125 25.17 11.71 -2.17
N LEU A 126 25.18 12.96 -1.69
CA LEU A 126 23.97 13.77 -1.51
C LEU A 126 23.67 14.67 -2.71
N SER A 127 24.31 14.45 -3.87
CA SER A 127 24.05 15.24 -5.09
C SER A 127 22.65 14.98 -5.65
N THR A 128 22.08 13.80 -5.39
CA THR A 128 20.72 13.42 -5.77
C THR A 128 19.97 12.92 -4.53
N ILE A 129 18.75 13.43 -4.33
CA ILE A 129 17.86 12.99 -3.25
C ILE A 129 16.59 12.45 -3.88
N HIS A 130 16.35 11.14 -3.71
CA HIS A 130 15.11 10.52 -4.14
C HIS A 130 14.05 10.62 -3.04
N PHE A 131 12.81 10.89 -3.42
CA PHE A 131 11.68 10.95 -2.51
C PHE A 131 10.43 10.41 -3.19
N TYR A 132 9.45 9.99 -2.41
CA TYR A 132 8.17 9.51 -2.94
C TYR A 132 7.31 10.68 -3.41
N ALA A 133 6.65 10.50 -4.56
CA ALA A 133 5.73 11.47 -5.13
C ALA A 133 4.48 11.66 -4.26
N GLU A 134 3.76 12.76 -4.46
CA GLU A 134 2.58 13.11 -3.66
C GLU A 134 1.49 12.04 -3.72
N ALA A 135 1.33 11.35 -4.85
CA ALA A 135 0.35 10.28 -5.01
C ALA A 135 0.69 8.99 -4.23
N ASP A 136 1.92 8.83 -3.74
CA ASP A 136 2.32 7.65 -2.97
C ASP A 136 1.57 7.58 -1.64
N GLN A 137 1.09 6.39 -1.29
CA GLN A 137 0.33 6.14 -0.08
C GLN A 137 1.07 6.57 1.21
N ARG A 138 2.41 6.47 1.26
CA ARG A 138 3.19 6.94 2.42
C ARG A 138 3.07 8.45 2.58
N VAL A 139 3.13 9.20 1.47
CA VAL A 139 3.01 10.66 1.47
C VAL A 139 1.57 11.08 1.81
N GLN A 140 0.57 10.39 1.27
CA GLN A 140 -0.83 10.61 1.62
C GLN A 140 -1.11 10.38 3.12
N PHE A 141 -0.42 9.42 3.75
CA PHE A 141 -0.54 9.19 5.19
C PHE A 141 -0.04 10.39 6.02
N LEU A 142 0.96 11.14 5.57
CA LEU A 142 1.38 12.36 6.27
C LEU A 142 0.25 13.41 6.34
N ARG A 143 -0.59 13.47 5.31
CA ARG A 143 -1.79 14.32 5.32
C ARG A 143 -2.83 13.83 6.32
N ASP A 144 -3.00 12.51 6.48
CA ASP A 144 -3.85 11.94 7.54
C ASP A 144 -3.36 12.35 8.94
N LEU A 145 -2.06 12.58 9.12
CA LEU A 145 -1.47 13.09 10.36
C LEU A 145 -1.61 14.61 10.55
N GLY A 146 -2.23 15.30 9.59
CA GLY A 146 -2.38 16.76 9.58
C GLY A 146 -1.15 17.53 9.12
N MET A 147 -0.12 16.86 8.61
CA MET A 147 1.11 17.49 8.15
C MET A 147 0.95 18.07 6.74
N GLU A 148 1.72 19.12 6.44
CA GLU A 148 1.82 19.66 5.10
C GLU A 148 2.88 18.91 4.27
N ILE A 149 2.65 18.79 2.96
CA ILE A 149 3.68 18.28 2.04
C ILE A 149 4.56 19.47 1.60
N PRO A 150 5.89 19.37 1.55
CA PRO A 150 6.75 20.43 1.05
C PRO A 150 6.43 20.83 -0.40
N GLN A 151 6.57 22.11 -0.75
CA GLN A 151 6.36 22.60 -2.12
C GLN A 151 7.24 21.89 -3.15
N ALA A 152 8.48 21.55 -2.79
CA ALA A 152 9.40 20.83 -3.66
C ALA A 152 8.85 19.47 -4.12
N VAL A 153 8.22 18.72 -3.20
CA VAL A 153 7.59 17.43 -3.51
C VAL A 153 6.40 17.62 -4.43
N ARG A 154 5.54 18.61 -4.17
CA ARG A 154 4.38 18.91 -5.02
C ARG A 154 4.79 19.24 -6.45
N THR A 155 5.70 20.21 -6.61
CA THR A 155 6.17 20.66 -7.92
C THR A 155 6.88 19.55 -8.70
N ALA A 156 7.69 18.72 -8.03
CA ALA A 156 8.33 17.59 -8.69
C ALA A 156 7.31 16.50 -9.09
N SER A 157 6.29 16.26 -8.26
CA SER A 157 5.26 15.25 -8.54
C SER A 157 4.34 15.64 -9.71
N GLU A 158 4.07 16.94 -9.90
CA GLU A 158 3.33 17.45 -11.05
C GLU A 158 4.14 17.32 -12.35
N ALA A 159 5.47 17.51 -12.28
CA ALA A 159 6.36 17.37 -13.44
C ALA A 159 6.48 15.92 -13.92
N ASP A 160 6.36 14.94 -13.01
CA ASP A 160 6.47 13.50 -13.29
C ASP A 160 5.15 12.86 -13.73
N GLN A 161 4.04 13.61 -13.82
CA GLN A 161 2.76 13.10 -14.35
C GLN A 161 2.81 12.72 -15.85
N TYR A 162 3.95 12.95 -16.52
CA TYR A 162 4.17 12.65 -17.94
C TYR A 162 5.40 11.76 -18.21
N ALA A 163 5.98 11.12 -17.18
CA ALA A 163 7.12 10.22 -17.32
C ALA A 163 6.70 8.74 -17.26
#